data_AF-A0A1T4YIF6-F1
#
_entry.id   AF-A0A1T4YIF6-F1
#
_cell.length_a   1.000
_cell.length_b   1.000
_cell.length_c   1.000
_cell.angle_alpha   90.00
_cell.angle_beta   90.00
_cell.angle_gamma   90.00
#
_symmetry.space_group_name_H-M   'P 1'
#
loop_
_entity.id
_entity.type
_entity.pdbx_description
1 polymer ?
#
loop_
_entity_poly.entity_id
_entity_poly.type
_entity_poly.pdbx_seq_one_letter_code
_entity_poly.pdbx_strand_id
1 'polypeptide(L)'
;MISLNIDVRVLSLHKDFVFGDNKNKKSRLYKKLEGLYHEENNRFCRNVLKLIRERLEIILIGDIYELDKIKDVYLYLLNSIPDTQLRDDLYEKIKNVFHLEYKHFYYARKWNAYLYQKQLELTICPYCGTQFIFLYESDNGRTRGTLDHFFDKATYPILAISIYNLIPSCKVCNSDFKGIEKVDLKTHYTPYEKDIIQFINFKREIIKEKSDEISSAIEKKIKELSYSDDIDYVAVLLGEDEEFNIRIDYSNAPEDKAKKIKGNLKLFQIEEVYNTFHKPYVQKIIRDATIYNYIYKQQLLNSFPVIFNSLDELKDSIIPSINEDKNQILGKLTRDIVETEIKHLTF
;
A
#
# COMPACT_ATOMS: atom_id res chain seq x y z
N MET A 1 3.65 3.19 1.80
CA MET A 1 5.09 3.53 1.77
C MET A 1 5.82 3.17 0.48
N ILE A 2 5.22 2.43 -0.46
CA ILE A 2 5.81 2.17 -1.78
C ILE A 2 4.85 2.73 -2.83
N SER A 3 5.37 3.48 -3.81
CA SER A 3 4.56 4.00 -4.93
C SER A 3 4.28 2.91 -5.96
N LEU A 4 3.03 2.85 -6.41
CA LEU A 4 2.60 1.97 -7.48
C LEU A 4 2.28 2.77 -8.75
N ASN A 5 2.73 2.25 -9.88
CA ASN A 5 2.43 2.79 -11.20
C ASN A 5 1.75 1.69 -12.01
N ILE A 6 0.66 2.03 -12.70
CA ILE A 6 -0.03 1.10 -13.58
C ILE A 6 0.44 1.39 -15.02
N ASP A 7 1.04 0.38 -15.65
CA ASP A 7 1.47 0.47 -17.03
C ASP A 7 0.27 0.55 -18.00
N VAL A 8 0.45 1.23 -19.13
CA VAL A 8 -0.59 1.40 -20.16
C VAL A 8 -1.11 0.05 -20.67
N ARG A 9 -0.26 -0.98 -20.73
CA ARG A 9 -0.65 -2.35 -21.08
C ARG A 9 -1.63 -2.94 -20.07
N VAL A 10 -1.43 -2.70 -18.78
CA VAL A 10 -2.35 -3.17 -17.73
C VAL A 10 -3.72 -2.53 -17.90
N LEU A 11 -3.76 -1.22 -18.19
CA LEU A 11 -5.00 -0.50 -18.48
C LEU A 11 -5.70 -1.06 -19.72
N SER A 12 -4.96 -1.32 -20.80
CA SER A 12 -5.50 -1.93 -22.02
C SER A 12 -6.09 -3.32 -21.74
N LEU A 13 -5.33 -4.20 -21.09
CA LEU A 13 -5.79 -5.56 -20.77
C LEU A 13 -7.03 -5.55 -19.87
N HIS A 14 -7.07 -4.65 -18.90
CA HIS A 14 -8.22 -4.53 -17.99
C HIS A 14 -9.44 -3.91 -18.67
N LYS A 15 -9.25 -2.96 -19.59
CA LYS A 15 -10.32 -2.42 -20.44
C LYS A 15 -10.87 -3.51 -21.38
N ASP A 16 -9.99 -4.24 -22.06
CA ASP A 16 -10.34 -5.31 -22.99
C ASP A 16 -11.01 -6.50 -22.28
N PHE A 17 -10.71 -6.72 -21.01
CA PHE A 17 -11.40 -7.72 -20.20
C PHE A 17 -12.91 -7.49 -20.13
N VAL A 18 -13.39 -6.24 -20.18
CA VAL A 18 -14.82 -5.92 -20.20
C VAL A 18 -15.33 -5.63 -21.62
N PHE A 19 -14.58 -4.84 -22.40
CA PHE A 19 -15.01 -4.36 -23.72
C PHE A 19 -14.61 -5.23 -24.91
N GLY A 20 -13.73 -6.22 -24.72
CA GLY A 20 -13.34 -7.20 -25.72
C GLY A 20 -14.26 -8.42 -25.72
N ASP A 21 -13.69 -9.62 -25.56
CA ASP A 21 -14.42 -10.90 -25.64
C ASP A 21 -15.65 -11.01 -24.74
N ASN A 22 -15.67 -10.27 -23.62
CA ASN A 22 -16.77 -10.31 -22.66
C ASN A 22 -17.90 -9.32 -22.96
N LYS A 23 -17.69 -8.35 -23.86
CA LYS A 23 -18.66 -7.28 -24.14
C LYS A 23 -20.01 -7.79 -24.61
N ASN A 24 -20.03 -8.88 -25.39
CA ASN A 24 -21.25 -9.43 -25.99
C ASN A 24 -21.85 -10.60 -25.18
N LYS A 25 -21.22 -11.02 -24.09
CA LYS A 25 -21.69 -12.16 -23.28
C LYS A 25 -22.75 -11.69 -22.30
N LYS A 26 -23.99 -12.22 -22.40
CA LYS A 26 -25.12 -11.89 -21.52
C LYS A 26 -24.82 -12.04 -20.02
N SER A 27 -23.91 -12.96 -19.66
CA SER A 27 -23.52 -13.22 -18.27
C SER A 27 -22.52 -12.21 -17.69
N ARG A 28 -22.00 -11.27 -18.49
CA ARG A 28 -20.90 -10.36 -18.14
C ARG A 28 -21.36 -8.91 -17.96
N LEU A 29 -20.52 -8.14 -17.26
CA LEU A 29 -20.77 -6.77 -16.80
C LEU A 29 -21.45 -5.88 -17.84
N TYR A 30 -20.86 -5.75 -19.05
CA TYR A 30 -21.38 -4.83 -20.07
C TYR A 30 -22.84 -5.14 -20.47
N LYS A 31 -23.14 -6.41 -20.81
CA LYS A 31 -24.52 -6.81 -21.18
C LYS A 31 -25.49 -6.79 -20.01
N LYS A 32 -25.03 -7.10 -18.80
CA LYS A 32 -25.88 -7.02 -17.60
C LYS A 32 -26.30 -5.57 -17.33
N LEU A 33 -25.36 -4.62 -17.42
CA LEU A 33 -25.67 -3.20 -17.27
C LEU A 33 -26.57 -2.67 -18.38
N GLU A 34 -26.37 -3.14 -19.62
CA GLU A 34 -27.25 -2.82 -20.75
C GLU A 34 -28.69 -3.33 -20.51
N GLY A 35 -28.84 -4.60 -20.10
CA GLY A 35 -30.15 -5.16 -19.74
C GLY A 35 -30.85 -4.39 -18.62
N LEU A 36 -30.14 -4.15 -17.51
CA LEU A 36 -30.66 -3.36 -16.38
C LEU A 36 -31.14 -1.98 -16.83
N TYR A 37 -30.39 -1.30 -17.70
CA TYR A 37 -30.77 0.02 -18.18
C TYR A 37 -31.99 0.01 -19.10
N HIS A 38 -32.12 -1.00 -19.97
CA HIS A 38 -33.24 -1.10 -20.91
C HIS A 38 -34.54 -1.56 -20.26
N GLU A 39 -34.46 -2.38 -19.21
CA GLU A 39 -35.61 -2.86 -18.44
C GLU A 39 -36.10 -1.84 -17.40
N GLU A 40 -35.32 -0.80 -17.09
CA GLU A 40 -35.64 0.21 -16.08
C GLU A 40 -36.52 1.35 -16.62
N ASN A 41 -37.70 1.49 -16.03
CA ASN A 41 -38.69 2.51 -16.41
C ASN A 41 -38.66 3.75 -15.49
N ASN A 42 -38.14 3.64 -14.26
CA ASN A 42 -38.07 4.76 -13.34
C ASN A 42 -36.97 5.74 -13.77
N ARG A 43 -37.33 7.02 -13.91
CA ARG A 43 -36.42 8.09 -14.36
C ARG A 43 -35.17 8.23 -13.48
N PHE A 44 -35.31 8.16 -12.16
CA PHE A 44 -34.17 8.31 -11.23
C PHE A 44 -33.23 7.12 -11.31
N CYS A 45 -33.76 5.89 -11.26
CA CYS A 45 -32.96 4.67 -11.42
C CYS A 45 -32.24 4.63 -12.77
N ARG A 46 -32.93 5.03 -13.84
CA ARG A 46 -32.36 5.10 -15.18
C ARG A 46 -31.22 6.12 -15.28
N ASN A 47 -31.26 7.22 -14.52
CA ASN A 47 -30.15 8.18 -14.46
C ASN A 47 -28.89 7.58 -13.81
N VAL A 48 -29.04 6.82 -12.72
CA VAL A 48 -27.93 6.09 -12.08
C VAL A 48 -27.31 5.10 -13.07
N LEU A 49 -28.12 4.27 -13.72
CA LEU A 49 -27.66 3.28 -14.69
C LEU A 49 -27.03 3.95 -15.93
N LYS A 50 -27.57 5.10 -16.36
CA LYS A 50 -27.00 5.91 -17.44
C LYS A 50 -25.58 6.37 -17.11
N LEU A 51 -25.37 6.94 -15.90
CA LEU A 51 -24.04 7.33 -15.42
C LEU A 51 -23.05 6.16 -15.51
N ILE A 52 -23.43 5.00 -14.95
CA ILE A 52 -22.57 3.82 -14.91
C ILE A 52 -22.20 3.38 -16.32
N ARG A 53 -23.17 3.34 -17.25
CA ARG A 53 -22.91 2.92 -18.64
C ARG A 53 -22.02 3.91 -19.40
N GLU A 54 -22.32 5.20 -19.31
CA GLU A 54 -21.59 6.25 -20.03
C GLU A 54 -20.20 6.54 -19.45
N ARG A 55 -19.95 6.15 -18.19
CA ARG A 55 -18.66 6.30 -17.52
C ARG A 55 -17.99 4.97 -17.20
N LEU A 56 -18.44 3.87 -17.80
CA LEU A 56 -17.93 2.53 -17.50
C LEU A 56 -16.42 2.43 -17.75
N GLU A 57 -15.89 3.06 -18.80
CA GLU A 57 -14.44 3.05 -19.05
C GLU A 57 -13.67 3.72 -17.91
N ILE A 58 -14.08 4.91 -17.47
CA ILE A 58 -13.45 5.59 -16.34
C ILE A 58 -13.64 4.79 -15.04
N ILE A 59 -14.79 4.15 -14.84
CA ILE A 59 -15.00 3.24 -13.72
C ILE A 59 -13.98 2.10 -13.74
N LEU A 60 -13.60 1.56 -14.90
CA LEU A 60 -12.66 0.43 -14.96
C LEU A 60 -11.20 0.85 -14.79
N ILE A 61 -10.80 1.94 -15.44
CA ILE A 61 -9.38 2.30 -15.63
C ILE A 61 -9.02 3.75 -15.28
N GLY A 62 -9.98 4.55 -14.82
CA GLY A 62 -9.73 5.93 -14.39
C GLY A 62 -8.86 5.98 -13.14
N ASP A 63 -8.07 7.04 -13.01
CA ASP A 63 -7.20 7.23 -11.85
C ASP A 63 -8.00 7.47 -10.56
N ILE A 64 -7.33 7.44 -9.40
CA ILE A 64 -8.03 7.51 -8.11
C ILE A 64 -8.88 8.78 -7.95
N TYR A 65 -8.49 9.91 -8.55
CA TYR A 65 -9.24 11.16 -8.46
C TYR A 65 -10.45 11.17 -9.40
N GLU A 66 -10.34 10.55 -10.57
CA GLU A 66 -11.48 10.31 -11.45
C GLU A 66 -12.50 9.38 -10.79
N LEU A 67 -12.03 8.31 -10.12
CA LEU A 67 -12.88 7.40 -9.36
C LEU A 67 -13.58 8.11 -8.20
N ASP A 68 -12.88 8.96 -7.46
CA ASP A 68 -13.45 9.76 -6.35
C ASP A 68 -14.59 10.68 -6.82
N LYS A 69 -14.41 11.34 -7.98
CA LYS A 69 -15.47 12.16 -8.58
C LYS A 69 -16.68 11.32 -8.99
N ILE A 70 -16.47 10.17 -9.65
CA ILE A 70 -17.56 9.30 -10.08
C ILE A 70 -18.32 8.73 -8.90
N LYS A 71 -17.60 8.35 -7.84
CA LYS A 71 -18.14 7.87 -6.57
C LYS A 71 -19.13 8.85 -5.96
N ASP A 72 -18.75 10.13 -5.90
CA ASP A 72 -19.60 11.18 -5.33
C ASP A 72 -20.84 11.45 -6.19
N VAL A 73 -20.71 11.48 -7.52
CA VAL A 73 -21.85 11.63 -8.44
C VAL A 73 -22.79 10.42 -8.34
N TYR A 74 -22.24 9.21 -8.24
CA TYR A 74 -23.03 7.98 -8.07
C TYR A 74 -23.86 8.01 -6.78
N LEU A 75 -23.24 8.38 -5.65
CA LEU A 75 -23.95 8.52 -4.38
C LEU A 75 -25.03 9.60 -4.45
N TYR A 76 -24.73 10.75 -5.06
CA TYR A 76 -25.70 11.82 -5.22
C TYR A 76 -26.94 11.35 -6.00
N LEU A 77 -26.75 10.65 -7.12
CA LEU A 77 -27.86 10.14 -7.93
C LEU A 77 -28.66 9.05 -7.20
N LEU A 78 -28.00 8.15 -6.47
CA LEU A 78 -28.68 7.15 -5.65
C LEU A 78 -29.53 7.80 -4.56
N ASN A 79 -28.98 8.78 -3.85
CA ASN A 79 -29.68 9.49 -2.77
C ASN A 79 -30.80 10.41 -3.29
N SER A 80 -30.79 10.71 -4.59
CA SER A 80 -31.86 11.45 -5.26
C SER A 80 -33.08 10.60 -5.63
N ILE A 81 -33.02 9.26 -5.46
CA ILE A 81 -34.16 8.36 -5.63
C ILE A 81 -35.10 8.55 -4.42
N PRO A 82 -36.34 9.05 -4.59
CA PRO A 82 -37.22 9.35 -3.46
C PRO A 82 -37.71 8.12 -2.70
N ASP A 83 -37.91 7.00 -3.42
CA ASP A 83 -38.37 5.74 -2.85
C ASP A 83 -37.18 4.91 -2.35
N THR A 84 -37.13 4.71 -1.03
CA THR A 84 -36.08 3.93 -0.35
C THR A 84 -36.03 2.48 -0.81
N GLN A 85 -37.17 1.80 -0.95
CA GLN A 85 -37.19 0.39 -1.36
C GLN A 85 -36.66 0.26 -2.78
N LEU A 86 -37.10 1.15 -3.67
CA LEU A 86 -36.62 1.20 -5.05
C LEU A 86 -35.12 1.48 -5.14
N ARG A 87 -34.61 2.40 -4.30
CA ARG A 87 -33.18 2.72 -4.20
C ARG A 87 -32.38 1.49 -3.77
N ASP A 88 -32.83 0.82 -2.72
CA ASP A 88 -32.12 -0.32 -2.12
C ASP A 88 -32.15 -1.54 -3.08
N ASP A 89 -33.27 -1.77 -3.77
CA ASP A 89 -33.39 -2.79 -4.82
C ASP A 89 -32.44 -2.53 -5.99
N LEU A 90 -32.35 -1.27 -6.46
CA LEU A 90 -31.42 -0.89 -7.51
C LEU A 90 -29.96 -1.07 -7.05
N TYR A 91 -29.65 -0.65 -5.83
CA TYR A 91 -28.33 -0.77 -5.24
C TYR A 91 -27.88 -2.23 -5.20
N GLU A 92 -28.72 -3.13 -4.72
CA GLU A 92 -28.41 -4.56 -4.65
C GLU A 92 -28.29 -5.19 -6.05
N LYS A 93 -29.09 -4.77 -7.04
CA LYS A 93 -28.89 -5.19 -8.44
C LYS A 93 -27.51 -4.78 -8.96
N ILE A 94 -27.12 -3.52 -8.79
CA ILE A 94 -25.81 -3.00 -9.23
C ILE A 94 -24.68 -3.75 -8.51
N LYS A 95 -24.77 -3.86 -7.19
CA LYS A 95 -23.80 -4.58 -6.35
C LYS A 95 -23.61 -6.01 -6.79
N ASN A 96 -24.70 -6.73 -7.06
CA ASN A 96 -24.64 -8.10 -7.56
C ASN A 96 -23.91 -8.19 -8.91
N VAL A 97 -24.19 -7.28 -9.84
CA VAL A 97 -23.52 -7.27 -11.16
C VAL A 97 -22.01 -7.06 -11.02
N PHE A 98 -21.57 -6.03 -10.27
CA PHE A 98 -20.15 -5.73 -10.11
C PHE A 98 -19.41 -6.77 -9.27
N HIS A 99 -20.00 -7.27 -8.19
CA HIS A 99 -19.37 -8.32 -7.38
C HIS A 99 -19.21 -9.64 -8.13
N LEU A 100 -20.16 -10.00 -9.02
CA LEU A 100 -20.02 -11.16 -9.88
C LEU A 100 -18.89 -10.97 -10.92
N GLU A 101 -18.74 -9.77 -11.49
CA GLU A 101 -17.64 -9.49 -12.41
C GLU A 101 -16.29 -9.51 -11.68
N TYR A 102 -16.21 -8.94 -10.48
CA TYR A 102 -15.01 -9.00 -9.64
C TYR A 102 -14.60 -10.44 -9.30
N LYS A 103 -15.58 -11.30 -8.94
CA LYS A 103 -15.34 -12.73 -8.75
C LYS A 103 -14.88 -13.41 -10.04
N HIS A 104 -15.41 -13.02 -11.20
CA HIS A 104 -14.94 -13.54 -12.47
C HIS A 104 -13.50 -13.15 -12.77
N PHE A 105 -13.13 -11.89 -12.52
CA PHE A 105 -11.78 -11.37 -12.70
C PHE A 105 -10.75 -12.16 -11.87
N TYR A 106 -11.12 -12.76 -10.74
CA TYR A 106 -10.18 -13.60 -9.98
C TYR A 106 -9.75 -14.88 -10.72
N TYR A 107 -10.61 -15.42 -11.58
CA TYR A 107 -10.47 -16.78 -12.12
C TYR A 107 -10.49 -16.84 -13.65
N ALA A 108 -10.58 -15.69 -14.32
CA ALA A 108 -10.57 -15.64 -15.77
C ALA A 108 -9.24 -16.14 -16.35
N ARG A 109 -9.30 -16.82 -17.49
CA ARG A 109 -8.13 -17.48 -18.08
C ARG A 109 -7.11 -16.52 -18.71
N LYS A 110 -7.59 -15.45 -19.35
CA LYS A 110 -6.75 -14.52 -20.14
C LYS A 110 -6.21 -13.33 -19.35
N TRP A 111 -7.04 -12.74 -18.50
CA TRP A 111 -6.68 -11.60 -17.67
C TRP A 111 -7.37 -11.74 -16.32
N ASN A 112 -6.60 -11.75 -15.25
CA ASN A 112 -7.10 -12.02 -13.90
C ASN A 112 -6.25 -11.34 -12.83
N ALA A 113 -6.66 -11.50 -11.57
CA ALA A 113 -5.97 -10.92 -10.42
C ALA A 113 -4.49 -11.34 -10.27
N TYR A 114 -4.12 -12.57 -10.67
CA TYR A 114 -2.72 -13.04 -10.60
C TYR A 114 -1.87 -12.38 -11.68
N LEU A 115 -2.35 -12.36 -12.93
CA LEU A 115 -1.66 -11.69 -14.03
C LEU A 115 -1.53 -10.19 -13.79
N TYR A 116 -2.55 -9.56 -13.22
CA TYR A 116 -2.49 -8.18 -12.80
C TYR A 116 -1.36 -7.93 -11.78
N GLN A 117 -1.30 -8.70 -10.69
CA GLN A 117 -0.23 -8.54 -9.70
C GLN A 117 1.15 -8.82 -10.29
N LYS A 118 1.26 -9.79 -11.21
CA LYS A 118 2.50 -10.07 -11.94
C LYS A 118 3.01 -8.85 -12.69
N GLN A 119 2.12 -8.09 -13.33
CA GLN A 119 2.50 -6.88 -14.09
C GLN A 119 2.95 -5.71 -13.20
N LEU A 120 2.63 -5.71 -11.91
CA LEU A 120 3.09 -4.66 -10.99
C LEU A 120 4.51 -4.91 -10.46
N GLU A 121 5.03 -6.13 -10.62
CA GLU A 121 6.37 -6.54 -10.17
C GLU A 121 6.62 -6.17 -8.70
N LEU A 122 5.61 -6.43 -7.87
CA LEU A 122 5.60 -6.07 -6.46
C LEU A 122 5.64 -7.33 -5.60
N THR A 123 6.64 -7.44 -4.72
CA THR A 123 6.75 -8.56 -3.79
C THR A 123 6.61 -8.14 -2.32
N ILE A 124 6.69 -6.83 -2.02
CA ILE A 124 6.49 -6.25 -0.69
C ILE A 124 5.17 -5.49 -0.61
N CYS A 125 4.47 -5.59 0.53
CA CYS A 125 3.25 -4.84 0.78
C CYS A 125 3.50 -3.33 0.66
N PRO A 126 2.77 -2.61 -0.21
CA PRO A 126 3.04 -1.22 -0.50
C PRO A 126 2.56 -0.27 0.60
N TYR A 127 1.67 -0.74 1.49
CA TYR A 127 1.26 0.02 2.66
C TYR A 127 2.36 0.04 3.71
N CYS A 128 2.70 -1.12 4.27
CA CYS A 128 3.60 -1.22 5.42
C CYS A 128 5.06 -1.40 5.07
N GLY A 129 5.45 -1.98 3.93
CA GLY A 129 6.87 -2.28 3.66
C GLY A 129 7.48 -3.41 4.49
N THR A 130 6.71 -4.09 5.35
CA THR A 130 7.23 -5.09 6.32
C THR A 130 6.91 -6.55 5.97
N GLN A 131 6.00 -6.79 5.01
CA GLN A 131 5.52 -8.14 4.69
C GLN A 131 5.61 -8.43 3.20
N PHE A 132 5.99 -9.68 2.87
CA PHE A 132 5.87 -10.20 1.52
C PHE A 132 4.41 -10.35 1.10
N ILE A 133 4.14 -10.10 -0.18
CA ILE A 133 2.90 -10.41 -0.89
C ILE A 133 3.21 -11.39 -2.02
N PHE A 134 3.65 -12.59 -1.65
CA PHE A 134 4.09 -13.61 -2.60
C PHE A 134 3.08 -13.83 -3.72
N LEU A 135 3.56 -13.88 -4.96
CA LEU A 135 2.79 -14.29 -6.12
C LEU A 135 3.27 -15.67 -6.58
N TYR A 136 2.42 -16.67 -6.43
CA TYR A 136 2.73 -18.05 -6.78
C TYR A 136 1.48 -18.77 -7.29
N GLU A 137 1.62 -19.53 -8.37
CA GLU A 137 0.56 -20.37 -8.90
C GLU A 137 1.17 -21.63 -9.54
N SER A 138 0.67 -22.80 -9.13
CA SER A 138 1.06 -24.12 -9.60
C SER A 138 -0.15 -25.06 -9.52
N ASP A 139 -0.02 -26.26 -10.09
CA ASP A 139 -1.07 -27.29 -10.03
C ASP A 139 -1.45 -27.69 -8.58
N ASN A 140 -0.50 -27.57 -7.65
CA ASN A 140 -0.65 -28.01 -6.25
C ASN A 140 -0.95 -26.88 -5.26
N GLY A 141 -1.01 -25.63 -5.70
CA GLY A 141 -1.23 -24.51 -4.80
C GLY A 141 -1.01 -23.15 -5.45
N ARG A 142 -1.66 -22.14 -4.88
CA ARG A 142 -1.58 -20.75 -5.33
C ARG A 142 -1.68 -19.77 -4.16
N THR A 143 -0.96 -18.66 -4.25
CA THR A 143 -1.05 -17.53 -3.34
C THR A 143 -0.74 -16.22 -4.08
N ARG A 144 -1.29 -15.12 -3.56
CA ARG A 144 -1.07 -13.76 -4.05
C ARG A 144 -1.35 -12.77 -2.92
N GLY A 145 -0.84 -11.54 -3.05
CA GLY A 145 -1.26 -10.45 -2.17
C GLY A 145 -2.78 -10.29 -2.18
N THR A 146 -3.39 -9.92 -1.06
CA THR A 146 -4.81 -9.56 -1.07
C THR A 146 -5.02 -8.31 -1.90
N LEU A 147 -6.15 -8.18 -2.60
CA LEU A 147 -6.50 -6.93 -3.27
C LEU A 147 -7.36 -6.13 -2.30
N ASP A 148 -6.75 -5.10 -1.72
CA ASP A 148 -7.46 -4.10 -0.93
C ASP A 148 -8.24 -3.17 -1.86
N HIS A 149 -9.44 -2.80 -1.43
CA HIS A 149 -10.29 -1.82 -2.09
C HIS A 149 -10.12 -0.47 -1.38
N PHE A 150 -9.42 0.49 -1.97
CA PHE A 150 -9.24 1.81 -1.33
C PHE A 150 -10.60 2.42 -0.98
N PHE A 151 -11.46 2.60 -1.97
CA PHE A 151 -12.89 2.82 -1.77
C PHE A 151 -13.59 1.48 -1.54
N ASP A 152 -14.17 1.31 -0.36
CA ASP A 152 -14.76 0.04 0.05
C ASP A 152 -15.86 -0.42 -0.92
N LYS A 153 -15.73 -1.63 -1.45
CA LYS A 153 -16.69 -2.20 -2.41
C LYS A 153 -18.10 -2.38 -1.84
N ALA A 154 -18.23 -2.39 -0.51
CA ALA A 154 -19.51 -2.59 0.17
C ALA A 154 -20.39 -1.34 0.10
N THR A 155 -19.80 -0.14 0.07
CA THR A 155 -20.43 1.17 -0.13
C THR A 155 -20.38 1.60 -1.59
N TYR A 156 -19.30 1.27 -2.31
CA TYR A 156 -19.04 1.68 -3.68
C TYR A 156 -18.89 0.48 -4.62
N PRO A 157 -19.95 -0.33 -4.83
CA PRO A 157 -19.87 -1.56 -5.61
C PRO A 157 -19.43 -1.33 -7.05
N ILE A 158 -19.77 -0.17 -7.63
CA ILE A 158 -19.34 0.19 -8.98
C ILE A 158 -17.82 0.23 -9.13
N LEU A 159 -17.09 0.46 -8.04
CA LEU A 159 -15.62 0.51 -8.02
C LEU A 159 -14.96 -0.82 -7.67
N ALA A 160 -15.72 -1.90 -7.52
CA ALA A 160 -15.22 -3.18 -7.05
C ALA A 160 -14.18 -3.82 -8.00
N ILE A 161 -14.24 -3.49 -9.29
CA ILE A 161 -13.31 -4.00 -10.31
C ILE A 161 -12.38 -2.92 -10.86
N SER A 162 -12.50 -1.66 -10.42
CA SER A 162 -11.64 -0.57 -10.87
C SER A 162 -10.17 -0.83 -10.57
N ILE A 163 -9.30 -0.80 -11.56
CA ILE A 163 -7.90 -1.22 -11.38
C ILE A 163 -7.12 -0.32 -10.41
N TYR A 164 -7.37 1.00 -10.45
CA TYR A 164 -6.79 1.97 -9.50
C TYR A 164 -7.42 1.91 -8.10
N ASN A 165 -8.52 1.16 -7.92
CA ASN A 165 -9.11 0.89 -6.61
C ASN A 165 -8.59 -0.42 -6.00
N LEU A 166 -7.82 -1.22 -6.73
CA LEU A 166 -7.33 -2.53 -6.29
C LEU A 166 -5.84 -2.45 -5.93
N ILE A 167 -5.51 -2.53 -4.64
CA ILE A 167 -4.14 -2.43 -4.15
C ILE A 167 -3.67 -3.81 -3.65
N PRO A 168 -2.69 -4.44 -4.30
CA PRO A 168 -2.05 -5.63 -3.75
C PRO A 168 -1.41 -5.30 -2.40
N SER A 169 -1.79 -6.02 -1.36
CA SER A 169 -1.41 -5.73 0.02
C SER A 169 -1.34 -7.02 0.84
N CYS A 170 -0.69 -6.95 2.00
CA CYS A 170 -0.69 -8.06 2.93
C CYS A 170 -2.03 -8.16 3.69
N LYS A 171 -2.28 -9.35 4.25
CA LYS A 171 -3.50 -9.61 5.02
C LYS A 171 -3.61 -8.69 6.24
N VAL A 172 -2.50 -8.40 6.92
CA VAL A 172 -2.50 -7.55 8.13
C VAL A 172 -3.00 -6.14 7.81
N CYS A 173 -2.44 -5.48 6.79
CA CYS A 173 -2.90 -4.15 6.40
C CYS A 173 -4.36 -4.16 5.93
N ASN A 174 -4.72 -5.08 5.04
CA ASN A 174 -6.04 -5.11 4.41
C ASN A 174 -7.16 -5.55 5.38
N SER A 175 -6.96 -6.65 6.09
CA SER A 175 -8.01 -7.29 6.89
C SER A 175 -8.00 -6.89 8.36
N ASP A 176 -6.82 -6.83 8.98
CA ASP A 176 -6.73 -6.65 10.44
C ASP A 176 -6.74 -5.15 10.81
N PHE A 177 -6.00 -4.32 10.06
CA PHE A 177 -5.91 -2.88 10.32
C PHE A 177 -6.99 -2.07 9.60
N LYS A 178 -7.10 -2.18 8.27
CA LYS A 178 -8.11 -1.43 7.52
C LYS A 178 -9.52 -1.99 7.76
N GLY A 179 -9.71 -3.29 7.57
CA GLY A 179 -10.99 -3.94 7.86
C GLY A 179 -12.18 -3.27 7.16
N ILE A 180 -13.11 -2.74 7.96
CA ILE A 180 -14.32 -2.03 7.49
C ILE A 180 -14.21 -0.50 7.57
N GLU A 181 -13.06 0.04 8.00
CA GLU A 181 -12.85 1.47 8.11
C GLU A 181 -13.01 2.16 6.75
N LYS A 182 -13.79 3.25 6.74
CA LYS A 182 -14.04 4.02 5.54
C LYS A 182 -12.92 5.03 5.36
N VAL A 183 -12.24 4.94 4.21
CA VAL A 183 -11.19 5.88 3.83
C VAL A 183 -11.62 6.72 2.63
N ASP A 184 -11.08 7.93 2.55
CA ASP A 184 -11.24 8.83 1.42
C ASP A 184 -9.95 9.59 1.12
N LEU A 185 -9.90 10.23 -0.05
CA LEU A 185 -8.74 11.00 -0.51
C LEU A 185 -8.51 12.30 0.24
N LYS A 186 -9.37 12.70 1.19
CA LYS A 186 -9.17 13.89 2.03
C LYS A 186 -8.36 13.57 3.28
N THR A 187 -8.35 12.30 3.67
CA THR A 187 -7.80 11.83 4.95
C THR A 187 -6.75 10.76 4.80
N HIS A 188 -6.73 10.05 3.66
CA HIS A 188 -5.84 8.93 3.40
C HIS A 188 -5.28 9.01 1.98
N TYR A 189 -4.12 8.40 1.76
CA TYR A 189 -3.53 8.24 0.43
C TYR A 189 -3.61 6.80 -0.04
N THR A 190 -3.64 6.61 -1.35
CA THR A 190 -3.44 5.31 -1.99
C THR A 190 -2.00 5.20 -2.52
N PRO A 191 -1.37 4.02 -2.56
CA PRO A 191 -0.08 3.82 -3.23
C PRO A 191 -0.03 4.28 -4.70
N TYR A 192 -1.17 4.49 -5.36
CA TYR A 192 -1.24 5.07 -6.71
C TYR A 192 -1.18 6.61 -6.74
N GLU A 193 -1.20 7.27 -5.57
CA GLU A 193 -1.14 8.72 -5.49
C GLU A 193 0.29 9.21 -5.77
N LYS A 194 0.42 10.02 -6.82
CA LYS A 194 1.72 10.51 -7.29
C LYS A 194 2.36 11.45 -6.28
N ASP A 195 3.69 11.36 -6.18
CA ASP A 195 4.54 12.29 -5.44
C ASP A 195 4.18 12.42 -3.95
N ILE A 196 3.51 11.42 -3.34
CA ILE A 196 3.24 11.46 -1.89
C ILE A 196 4.32 10.73 -1.10
N ILE A 197 4.81 9.61 -1.61
CA ILE A 197 5.80 8.75 -0.93
C ILE A 197 7.14 9.47 -0.73
N GLN A 198 7.50 10.42 -1.61
CA GLN A 198 8.72 11.23 -1.47
C GLN A 198 8.76 12.09 -0.20
N PHE A 199 7.60 12.35 0.40
CA PHE A 199 7.50 13.11 1.65
C PHE A 199 7.48 12.22 2.89
N ILE A 200 7.52 10.89 2.74
CA ILE A 200 7.50 9.95 3.85
C ILE A 200 8.94 9.49 4.02
N ASN A 201 9.60 9.84 5.13
CA ASN A 201 10.97 9.39 5.39
C ASN A 201 11.08 8.77 6.78
N PHE A 202 11.74 7.64 6.90
CA PHE A 202 12.07 7.09 8.21
C PHE A 202 13.19 7.89 8.88
N LYS A 203 13.06 8.05 10.19
CA LYS A 203 14.13 8.55 11.05
C LYS A 203 14.08 7.91 12.42
N ARG A 204 15.21 7.95 13.10
CA ARG A 204 15.39 7.61 14.49
C ARG A 204 15.24 8.85 15.35
N GLU A 205 14.50 8.71 16.44
CA GLU A 205 14.30 9.74 17.44
C GLU A 205 14.70 9.17 18.80
N ILE A 206 15.80 9.65 19.38
CA ILE A 206 16.25 9.20 20.70
C ILE A 206 15.17 9.51 21.73
N ILE A 207 14.81 8.52 22.55
CA ILE A 207 13.83 8.68 23.62
C ILE A 207 14.48 9.54 24.71
N LYS A 208 13.76 10.55 25.21
CA LYS A 208 14.24 11.40 26.32
C LYS A 208 13.47 11.11 27.59
N GLU A 209 12.16 10.90 27.46
CA GLU A 209 11.27 10.55 28.55
C GLU A 209 10.44 9.31 28.19
N LYS A 210 10.04 8.52 29.19
CA LYS A 210 9.24 7.30 28.98
C LYS A 210 7.90 7.58 28.28
N SER A 211 7.31 8.75 28.51
CA SER A 211 6.09 9.21 27.81
C SER A 211 6.26 9.30 26.30
N ASP A 212 7.49 9.47 25.82
CA ASP A 212 7.79 9.63 24.40
C ASP A 212 7.91 8.28 23.67
N GLU A 213 8.08 7.17 24.40
CA GLU A 213 8.24 5.85 23.80
C GLU A 213 6.98 5.41 23.04
N ILE A 214 7.17 5.09 21.77
CA ILE A 214 6.16 4.41 20.96
C ILE A 214 6.29 2.92 21.20
N SER A 215 5.29 2.33 21.83
CA SER A 215 5.22 0.90 22.06
C SER A 215 3.78 0.43 22.04
N SER A 216 3.60 -0.85 21.68
CA SER A 216 2.28 -1.47 21.68
C SER A 216 1.71 -1.53 23.11
N ALA A 217 0.38 -1.60 23.24
CA ALA A 217 -0.25 -1.73 24.55
C ALA A 217 0.20 -2.99 25.33
N ILE A 218 0.64 -4.02 24.62
CA ILE A 218 1.18 -5.25 25.22
C ILE A 218 2.58 -4.99 25.78
N GLU A 219 3.46 -4.36 24.99
CA GLU A 219 4.82 -4.03 25.46
C GLU A 219 4.80 -3.08 26.64
N LYS A 220 3.91 -2.07 26.65
CA LYS A 220 3.75 -1.16 27.79
C LYS A 220 3.49 -1.93 29.08
N LYS A 221 2.60 -2.94 29.05
CA LYS A 221 2.30 -3.79 30.21
C LYS A 221 3.48 -4.65 30.66
N ILE A 222 4.30 -5.14 29.72
CA ILE A 222 5.46 -5.98 30.03
C ILE A 222 6.58 -5.13 30.66
N LYS A 223 6.84 -3.92 30.15
CA LYS A 223 7.94 -3.05 30.58
C LYS A 223 7.69 -2.33 31.92
N GLU A 224 6.48 -2.34 32.46
CA GLU A 224 6.20 -1.78 33.79
C GLU A 224 6.87 -2.53 34.95
N LEU A 225 7.46 -3.71 34.70
CA LEU A 225 7.99 -4.63 35.72
C LEU A 225 9.50 -4.59 35.92
N SER A 226 10.22 -3.83 35.10
CA SER A 226 11.68 -3.73 35.14
C SER A 226 12.06 -2.48 34.37
N TYR A 227 12.66 -1.46 35.00
CA TYR A 227 13.73 -0.66 34.37
C TYR A 227 14.33 0.45 35.26
N SER A 228 15.49 0.92 34.79
CA SER A 228 16.42 1.95 35.30
C SER A 228 16.20 3.29 34.55
N ASP A 229 16.51 4.44 35.19
CA ASP A 229 16.20 5.81 34.72
C ASP A 229 17.30 6.48 33.84
N ASP A 230 18.48 5.87 33.69
CA ASP A 230 19.60 6.47 32.96
C ASP A 230 19.73 5.95 31.52
N ILE A 231 19.58 6.85 30.53
CA ILE A 231 19.74 6.58 29.09
C ILE A 231 21.21 6.70 28.68
N ASP A 232 21.79 5.64 28.11
CA ASP A 232 23.15 5.67 27.54
C ASP A 232 23.09 6.14 26.08
N TYR A 233 23.13 7.47 25.90
CA TYR A 233 23.13 8.11 24.58
C TYR A 233 24.25 7.61 23.66
N VAL A 234 25.41 7.23 24.21
CA VAL A 234 26.54 6.72 23.41
C VAL A 234 26.21 5.32 22.91
N ALA A 235 25.69 4.45 23.77
CA ALA A 235 25.24 3.12 23.38
C ALA A 235 24.14 3.19 22.32
N VAL A 236 23.16 4.09 22.47
CA VAL A 236 22.12 4.33 21.45
C VAL A 236 22.76 4.77 20.13
N LEU A 237 23.66 5.75 20.14
CA LEU A 237 24.31 6.25 18.92
C LEU A 237 25.10 5.18 18.16
N LEU A 238 25.75 4.27 18.89
CA LEU A 238 26.54 3.16 18.33
C LEU A 238 25.70 1.93 17.94
N GLY A 239 24.39 1.94 18.24
CA GLY A 239 23.48 0.83 17.97
C GLY A 239 23.58 -0.31 18.98
N GLU A 240 24.08 -0.06 20.18
CA GLU A 240 24.15 -1.02 21.29
C GLU A 240 22.91 -0.96 22.20
N ASP A 241 22.04 0.06 22.06
CA ASP A 241 20.80 0.23 22.83
C ASP A 241 19.57 0.57 21.93
N GLU A 242 18.36 0.19 22.36
CA GLU A 242 17.06 0.34 21.68
C GLU A 242 16.22 1.54 22.18
N GLU A 243 16.81 2.42 23.01
CA GLU A 243 16.19 3.64 23.55
C GLU A 243 16.01 4.76 22.51
N PHE A 244 15.43 4.40 21.36
CA PHE A 244 15.00 5.29 20.30
C PHE A 244 13.66 4.84 19.72
N ASN A 245 12.93 5.79 19.15
CA ASN A 245 11.76 5.54 18.32
C ASN A 245 12.13 5.52 16.83
N ILE A 246 11.50 4.65 16.06
CA ILE A 246 11.42 4.74 14.61
C ILE A 246 10.19 5.59 14.27
N ARG A 247 10.41 6.77 13.68
CA ARG A 247 9.38 7.76 13.32
C ARG A 247 9.32 7.96 11.82
N ILE A 248 8.18 8.46 11.35
CA ILE A 248 8.03 8.96 9.99
C ILE A 248 8.09 10.49 9.99
N ASP A 249 9.11 11.03 9.33
CA ASP A 249 9.19 12.45 9.01
C ASP A 249 8.46 12.76 7.71
N TYR A 250 7.47 13.63 7.81
CA TYR A 250 6.73 14.23 6.70
C TYR A 250 6.54 15.73 6.89
N SER A 251 7.43 16.38 7.65
CA SER A 251 7.40 17.82 7.94
C SER A 251 7.46 18.69 6.68
N ASN A 252 8.12 18.19 5.63
CA ASN A 252 8.23 18.87 4.34
C ASN A 252 7.02 18.63 3.41
N ALA A 253 6.01 17.87 3.84
CA ALA A 253 4.81 17.61 3.05
C ALA A 253 3.88 18.84 3.05
N PRO A 254 3.27 19.19 1.90
CA PRO A 254 2.12 20.09 1.87
C PRO A 254 1.01 19.63 2.84
N GLU A 255 0.26 20.57 3.41
CA GLU A 255 -0.73 20.28 4.47
C GLU A 255 -1.74 19.19 4.08
N ASP A 256 -2.22 19.21 2.83
CA ASP A 256 -3.15 18.22 2.31
C ASP A 256 -2.51 16.82 2.25
N LYS A 257 -1.25 16.71 1.82
CA LYS A 257 -0.49 15.46 1.80
C LYS A 257 -0.14 14.99 3.21
N ALA A 258 0.29 15.89 4.09
CA ALA A 258 0.62 15.60 5.49
C ALA A 258 -0.57 14.97 6.22
N LYS A 259 -1.78 15.51 5.99
CA LYS A 259 -3.02 14.95 6.54
C LYS A 259 -3.27 13.52 6.07
N LYS A 260 -3.10 13.24 4.78
CA LYS A 260 -3.25 11.90 4.21
C LYS A 260 -2.22 10.91 4.74
N ILE A 261 -0.96 11.34 4.82
CA ILE A 261 0.14 10.54 5.38
C ILE A 261 -0.22 10.15 6.81
N LYS A 262 -0.57 11.13 7.66
CA LYS A 262 -0.98 10.90 9.04
C LYS A 262 -2.16 9.92 9.16
N GLY A 263 -3.16 10.04 8.28
CA GLY A 263 -4.28 9.10 8.24
C GLY A 263 -3.83 7.66 7.99
N ASN A 264 -2.99 7.42 6.98
CA ASN A 264 -2.46 6.09 6.69
C ASN A 264 -1.55 5.55 7.80
N LEU A 265 -0.71 6.39 8.41
CA LEU A 265 0.15 5.97 9.53
C LEU A 265 -0.69 5.45 10.69
N LYS A 266 -1.78 6.17 11.02
CA LYS A 266 -2.73 5.77 12.06
C LYS A 266 -3.53 4.53 11.66
N LEU A 267 -4.05 4.49 10.43
CA LEU A 267 -4.87 3.39 9.94
C LEU A 267 -4.13 2.06 10.00
N PHE A 268 -2.86 2.05 9.60
CA PHE A 268 -2.03 0.85 9.54
C PHE A 268 -1.07 0.68 10.73
N GLN A 269 -1.18 1.54 11.75
CA GLN A 269 -0.35 1.51 12.98
C GLN A 269 1.14 1.39 12.66
N ILE A 270 1.62 2.19 11.69
CA ILE A 270 2.95 2.02 11.10
C ILE A 270 4.03 2.24 12.15
N GLU A 271 3.99 3.32 12.93
CA GLU A 271 5.03 3.60 13.91
C GLU A 271 5.04 2.55 15.02
N GLU A 272 3.87 2.11 15.50
CA GLU A 272 3.76 1.06 16.51
C GLU A 272 4.36 -0.26 16.04
N VAL A 273 3.98 -0.74 14.84
CA VAL A 273 4.50 -1.99 14.28
C VAL A 273 6.02 -1.91 14.10
N TYR A 274 6.54 -0.78 13.60
CA TYR A 274 7.97 -0.63 13.40
C TYR A 274 8.74 -0.61 14.71
N ASN A 275 8.26 0.09 15.74
CA ASN A 275 8.93 0.15 17.04
C ASN A 275 8.87 -1.17 17.79
N THR A 276 7.79 -1.93 17.67
CA THR A 276 7.65 -3.24 18.32
C THR A 276 8.54 -4.31 17.68
N PHE A 277 8.76 -4.28 16.35
CA PHE A 277 9.38 -5.41 15.66
C PHE A 277 10.70 -5.12 14.95
N HIS A 278 11.08 -3.85 14.76
CA HIS A 278 12.17 -3.49 13.82
C HIS A 278 13.30 -2.64 14.42
N LYS A 279 13.26 -2.30 15.72
CA LYS A 279 14.40 -1.65 16.40
C LYS A 279 15.70 -2.47 16.33
N PRO A 280 15.71 -3.80 16.57
CA PRO A 280 16.94 -4.59 16.47
C PRO A 280 17.56 -4.57 15.06
N TYR A 281 16.71 -4.48 14.03
CA TYR A 281 17.16 -4.38 12.64
C TYR A 281 17.88 -3.04 12.39
N VAL A 282 17.32 -1.93 12.87
CA VAL A 282 17.95 -0.60 12.75
C VAL A 282 19.27 -0.53 13.52
N GLN A 283 19.32 -1.08 14.74
CA GLN A 283 20.56 -1.19 15.51
C GLN A 283 21.67 -1.88 14.72
N LYS A 284 21.35 -3.04 14.12
CA LYS A 284 22.31 -3.79 13.31
C LYS A 284 22.88 -2.93 12.18
N ILE A 285 22.03 -2.20 11.45
CA ILE A 285 22.49 -1.32 10.35
C ILE A 285 23.46 -0.24 10.88
N ILE A 286 23.14 0.38 12.01
CA ILE A 286 23.97 1.43 12.63
C ILE A 286 25.32 0.86 13.09
N ARG A 287 25.28 -0.29 13.77
CA ARG A 287 26.48 -0.98 14.26
C ARG A 287 27.38 -1.42 13.12
N ASP A 288 26.81 -2.03 12.08
CA ASP A 288 27.56 -2.43 10.88
C ASP A 288 28.19 -1.20 10.25
N ALA A 289 27.45 -0.11 10.06
CA ALA A 289 28.04 1.10 9.49
C ALA A 289 29.16 1.72 10.34
N THR A 290 29.09 1.59 11.65
CA THR A 290 30.12 2.06 12.59
C THR A 290 31.38 1.18 12.53
N ILE A 291 31.21 -0.14 12.51
CA ILE A 291 32.32 -1.11 12.38
C ILE A 291 33.01 -0.94 11.04
N TYR A 292 32.22 -0.88 9.95
CA TYR A 292 32.70 -0.74 8.59
C TYR A 292 32.84 0.73 8.20
N ASN A 293 33.59 1.48 9.01
CA ASN A 293 33.96 2.86 8.68
C ASN A 293 34.83 2.92 7.41
N TYR A 294 35.03 4.13 6.89
CA TYR A 294 35.79 4.36 5.67
C TYR A 294 37.17 3.68 5.65
N ILE A 295 37.94 3.80 6.74
CA ILE A 295 39.30 3.25 6.82
C ILE A 295 39.25 1.73 6.73
N TYR A 296 38.36 1.08 7.50
CA TYR A 296 38.25 -0.36 7.51
C TYR A 296 37.76 -0.91 6.15
N LYS A 297 36.85 -0.21 5.48
CA LYS A 297 36.42 -0.56 4.11
C LYS A 297 37.59 -0.52 3.11
N GLN A 298 38.43 0.50 3.17
CA GLN A 298 39.62 0.57 2.31
C GLN A 298 40.60 -0.57 2.59
N GLN A 299 40.78 -0.95 3.86
CA GLN A 299 41.60 -2.11 4.23
C GLN A 299 41.02 -3.42 3.67
N LEU A 300 39.70 -3.61 3.77
CA LEU A 300 39.02 -4.79 3.22
C LEU A 300 39.14 -4.87 1.70
N LEU A 301 38.94 -3.76 0.99
CA LEU A 301 39.09 -3.69 -0.46
C LEU A 301 40.51 -4.09 -0.89
N ASN A 302 41.53 -3.58 -0.19
CA ASN A 302 42.94 -3.91 -0.47
C ASN A 302 43.31 -5.36 -0.10
N SER A 303 42.69 -5.91 0.95
CA SER A 303 42.99 -7.27 1.44
C SER A 303 42.28 -8.35 0.63
N PHE A 304 41.13 -8.03 0.04
CA PHE A 304 40.30 -8.97 -0.73
C PHE A 304 39.96 -8.47 -2.14
N PRO A 305 40.96 -8.13 -2.97
CA PRO A 305 40.74 -7.54 -4.31
C PRO A 305 40.09 -8.51 -5.31
N VAL A 306 40.05 -9.81 -4.99
CA VAL A 306 39.35 -10.83 -5.80
C VAL A 306 37.86 -10.89 -5.46
N ILE A 307 37.47 -10.48 -4.25
CA ILE A 307 36.09 -10.52 -3.77
C ILE A 307 35.38 -9.19 -4.05
N PHE A 308 36.09 -8.07 -3.90
CA PHE A 308 35.52 -6.73 -4.06
C PHE A 308 36.30 -5.97 -5.14
N ASN A 309 35.60 -5.55 -6.20
CA ASN A 309 36.18 -4.79 -7.31
C ASN A 309 36.06 -3.28 -7.10
N SER A 310 35.14 -2.83 -6.24
CA SER A 310 34.93 -1.42 -5.92
C SER A 310 34.46 -1.21 -4.49
N LEU A 311 34.57 0.03 -4.00
CA LEU A 311 34.03 0.42 -2.70
C LEU A 311 32.50 0.28 -2.66
N ASP A 312 31.82 0.45 -3.79
CA ASP A 312 30.36 0.35 -3.87
C ASP A 312 29.89 -1.10 -3.79
N GLU A 313 30.59 -2.04 -4.43
CA GLU A 313 30.33 -3.49 -4.29
C GLU A 313 30.53 -3.98 -2.85
N LEU A 314 31.59 -3.48 -2.19
CA LEU A 314 31.82 -3.75 -0.77
C LEU A 314 30.71 -3.17 0.11
N LYS A 315 30.23 -1.94 -0.20
CA LYS A 315 29.11 -1.33 0.52
C LYS A 315 27.83 -2.14 0.38
N ASP A 316 27.47 -2.56 -0.83
CA ASP A 316 26.28 -3.39 -1.09
C ASP A 316 26.34 -4.77 -0.43
N SER A 317 27.54 -5.26 -0.13
CA SER A 317 27.74 -6.53 0.57
C SER A 317 27.59 -6.42 2.09
N ILE A 318 27.85 -5.24 2.65
CA ILE A 318 27.84 -4.99 4.10
C ILE A 318 26.50 -4.39 4.53
N ILE A 319 26.08 -3.36 3.81
CA ILE A 319 24.82 -2.67 4.03
C ILE A 319 23.86 -3.19 2.97
N PRO A 320 22.63 -3.59 3.34
CA PRO A 320 21.68 -4.05 2.35
C PRO A 320 21.53 -2.99 1.26
N SER A 321 21.71 -3.40 -0.01
CA SER A 321 21.65 -2.48 -1.12
C SER A 321 20.33 -1.69 -1.09
N ILE A 322 20.39 -0.43 -1.52
CA ILE A 322 19.23 0.48 -1.57
C ILE A 322 18.24 0.09 -2.70
N ASN A 323 18.45 -1.05 -3.36
CA ASN A 323 17.70 -1.45 -4.54
C ASN A 323 16.24 -1.75 -4.20
N GLU A 324 15.37 -1.01 -4.90
CA GLU A 324 13.91 -1.13 -5.01
C GLU A 324 13.13 -1.57 -3.76
N ASP A 325 12.49 -0.60 -3.09
CA ASP A 325 11.55 -0.81 -1.96
C ASP A 325 10.49 -1.91 -2.22
N LYS A 326 10.18 -2.16 -3.50
CA LYS A 326 9.20 -3.15 -3.97
C LYS A 326 9.61 -4.59 -3.74
N ASN A 327 10.91 -4.85 -3.57
CA ASN A 327 11.50 -6.18 -3.57
C ASN A 327 12.23 -6.58 -2.29
N GLN A 328 12.41 -5.65 -1.36
CA GLN A 328 13.10 -5.89 -0.10
C GLN A 328 12.24 -5.48 1.10
N ILE A 329 12.06 -6.41 2.03
CA ILE A 329 11.46 -6.12 3.33
C ILE A 329 12.25 -5.00 3.99
N LEU A 330 11.54 -3.99 4.50
CA LEU A 330 12.12 -2.79 5.12
C LEU A 330 13.01 -1.96 4.17
N GLY A 331 13.00 -2.20 2.85
CA GLY A 331 13.89 -1.50 1.90
C GLY A 331 13.87 0.02 2.04
N LYS A 332 12.68 0.61 2.17
CA LYS A 332 12.54 2.06 2.41
C LYS A 332 13.14 2.51 3.75
N LEU A 333 12.87 1.78 4.84
CA LEU A 333 13.47 2.07 6.15
C LEU A 333 14.99 2.01 6.05
N THR A 334 15.53 0.96 5.45
CA THR A 334 16.97 0.77 5.27
C THR A 334 17.59 1.91 4.48
N ARG A 335 17.01 2.26 3.32
CA ARG A 335 17.48 3.39 2.50
C ARG A 335 17.47 4.68 3.32
N ASP A 336 16.33 5.03 3.90
CA ASP A 336 16.15 6.32 4.56
C ASP A 336 17.14 6.45 5.75
N ILE A 337 17.32 5.40 6.57
CA ILE A 337 18.31 5.38 7.68
C ILE A 337 19.75 5.48 7.15
N VAL A 338 20.09 4.73 6.10
CA VAL A 338 21.45 4.74 5.52
C VAL A 338 21.79 6.11 4.91
N GLU A 339 20.88 6.68 4.13
CA GLU A 339 21.09 7.94 3.40
C GLU A 339 21.06 9.19 4.28
N THR A 340 20.24 9.19 5.34
CA THR A 340 20.02 10.38 6.17
C THR A 340 20.85 10.38 7.45
N GLU A 341 20.90 9.25 8.15
CA GLU A 341 21.55 9.18 9.46
C GLU A 341 22.98 8.66 9.38
N ILE A 342 23.23 7.68 8.52
CA ILE A 342 24.48 6.93 8.54
C ILE A 342 25.47 7.40 7.47
N LYS A 343 25.05 8.28 6.55
CA LYS A 343 25.86 8.76 5.42
C LYS A 343 27.29 9.13 5.83
N HIS A 344 27.44 9.91 6.91
CA HIS A 344 28.75 10.36 7.40
C HIS A 344 29.62 9.26 8.04
N LEU A 345 29.05 8.11 8.39
CA LEU A 345 29.79 6.93 8.87
C LEU A 345 30.21 6.03 7.69
N THR A 346 29.48 6.13 6.57
CA THR A 346 29.66 5.27 5.39
C THR A 346 30.52 5.85 4.27
N PHE A 347 30.64 7.18 4.19
CA PHE A 347 31.42 7.95 3.20
C PHE A 347 32.44 8.80 3.94
#